data_AF-A0A7U9RAL3-F1
#
_entry.id   AF-A0A7U9RAL3-F1
#
_cell.length_a   1.000
_cell.length_b   1.000
_cell.length_c   1.000
_cell.angle_alpha   90.00
_cell.angle_beta   90.00
_cell.angle_gamma   90.00
#
_symmetry.space_group_name_H-M   'P 1'
#
loop_
_entity.id
_entity.type
_entity.pdbx_description
1 polymer ?
#
loop_
_entity_poly.entity_id
_entity_poly.type
_entity_poly.pdbx_seq_one_letter_code
_entity_poly.pdbx_strand_id
1 'polypeptide(L)'
;MRKRDVPFLFRLNKEEAEAFRERVRKSGISQEAYVRQAITGKTPREAPPPDYYSMMRELHKIGNNLNQIAQKAHTLNVIDVQRYDSDMRRFDEAVRLITEAVILPEQPG
;
A
#
# COMPACT_ATOMS: atom_id res chain seq x y z
N MET A 1 19.13 6.36 -12.55
CA MET A 1 18.05 7.00 -13.35
C MET A 1 17.78 6.12 -14.57
N ARG A 2 16.53 5.70 -14.83
CA ARG A 2 16.21 4.96 -16.07
C ARG A 2 16.19 5.96 -17.23
N LYS A 3 17.00 5.71 -18.28
CA LYS A 3 16.98 6.47 -19.55
C LYS A 3 15.61 6.33 -20.21
N ARG A 4 15.05 7.43 -20.72
CA ARG A 4 13.68 7.53 -21.27
C ARG A 4 13.73 8.50 -22.45
N ASP A 5 14.24 8.00 -23.57
CA ASP A 5 14.74 8.86 -24.65
C ASP A 5 13.80 8.85 -25.87
N VAL A 6 12.73 8.02 -25.83
CA VAL A 6 11.75 7.88 -26.90
C VAL A 6 10.50 8.71 -26.58
N PRO A 7 10.19 9.78 -27.34
CA PRO A 7 8.95 10.52 -27.19
C PRO A 7 7.76 9.71 -27.72
N PHE A 8 6.62 9.82 -27.06
CA PHE A 8 5.36 9.16 -27.46
C PHE A 8 4.22 10.17 -27.41
N LEU A 9 3.59 10.42 -28.56
CA LEU A 9 2.46 11.36 -28.70
C LEU A 9 1.22 10.57 -29.09
N PHE A 10 0.10 10.86 -28.45
CA PHE A 10 -1.20 10.29 -28.78
C PHE A 10 -2.27 11.38 -28.67
N ARG A 11 -3.19 11.40 -29.64
CA ARG A 11 -4.30 12.33 -29.70
C ARG A 11 -5.57 11.64 -29.22
N LEU A 12 -6.19 12.23 -28.21
CA LEU A 12 -7.45 11.81 -27.62
C LEU A 12 -8.56 12.72 -28.13
N ASN A 13 -9.77 12.17 -28.25
CA ASN A 13 -10.97 13.00 -28.30
C ASN A 13 -11.27 13.58 -26.88
N LYS A 14 -12.25 14.49 -26.78
CA LYS A 14 -12.56 15.16 -25.49
C LYS A 14 -13.01 14.17 -24.41
N GLU A 15 -13.85 13.21 -24.76
CA GLU A 15 -14.41 12.21 -23.84
C GLU A 15 -13.33 11.26 -23.32
N GLU A 16 -12.46 10.77 -24.22
CA GLU A 16 -11.35 9.90 -23.86
C GLU A 16 -10.32 10.64 -22.99
N ALA A 17 -10.08 11.92 -23.25
CA ALA A 17 -9.18 12.76 -22.45
C ALA A 17 -9.72 12.99 -21.03
N GLU A 18 -11.03 13.22 -20.88
CA GLU A 18 -11.68 13.35 -19.58
C GLU A 18 -11.65 12.02 -18.82
N ALA A 19 -12.04 10.92 -19.45
CA ALA A 19 -12.00 9.59 -18.84
C ALA A 19 -10.58 9.20 -18.41
N PHE A 20 -9.56 9.52 -19.21
CA PHE A 20 -8.17 9.29 -18.86
C PHE A 20 -7.73 10.14 -17.66
N ARG A 21 -8.05 11.44 -17.65
CA ARG A 21 -7.74 12.33 -16.52
C ARG A 21 -8.42 11.88 -15.22
N GLU A 22 -9.67 11.44 -15.29
CA GLU A 22 -10.42 10.89 -14.15
C GLU A 22 -9.69 9.67 -13.57
N ARG A 23 -9.28 8.71 -14.43
CA ARG A 23 -8.54 7.50 -14.01
C ARG A 23 -7.17 7.84 -13.43
N VAL A 24 -6.46 8.79 -14.02
CA VAL A 24 -5.16 9.26 -13.52
C VAL A 24 -5.33 9.92 -12.15
N ARG A 25 -6.34 10.80 -11.98
CA ARG A 25 -6.66 11.45 -10.70
C ARG A 25 -6.95 10.42 -9.63
N LYS A 26 -7.78 9.42 -9.94
CA LYS A 26 -8.14 8.33 -9.04
C LYS A 26 -6.93 7.48 -8.65
N SER A 27 -6.00 7.23 -9.58
CA SER A 27 -4.79 6.45 -9.31
C SER A 27 -3.72 7.19 -8.48
N GLY A 28 -3.79 8.52 -8.36
CA GLY A 28 -2.82 9.32 -7.60
C GLY A 28 -1.41 9.40 -8.19
N ILE A 29 -1.18 8.90 -9.42
CA ILE A 29 0.10 8.93 -10.13
C ILE A 29 0.07 9.87 -11.34
N SER A 30 1.23 10.20 -11.91
CA SER A 30 1.29 11.03 -13.12
C SER A 30 0.74 10.30 -14.35
N GLN A 31 0.30 11.06 -15.36
CA GLN A 31 -0.22 10.50 -16.62
C GLN A 31 0.80 9.56 -17.28
N GLU A 32 2.08 9.92 -17.28
CA GLU A 32 3.13 9.08 -17.86
C GLU A 32 3.42 7.85 -17.00
N ALA A 33 3.27 7.94 -15.68
CA ALA A 33 3.36 6.76 -14.82
C ALA A 33 2.20 5.79 -15.10
N TYR A 34 0.99 6.32 -15.29
CA TYR A 34 -0.20 5.55 -15.62
C TYR A 34 -0.04 4.80 -16.95
N VAL A 35 0.36 5.50 -18.01
CA VAL A 35 0.57 4.89 -19.33
C VAL A 35 1.70 3.86 -19.29
N ARG A 36 2.80 4.12 -18.57
CA ARG A 36 3.89 3.14 -18.42
C ARG A 36 3.43 1.88 -17.70
N GLN A 37 2.65 2.02 -16.64
CA GLN A 37 2.07 0.87 -15.94
C GLN A 37 1.16 0.06 -16.86
N ALA A 38 0.27 0.74 -17.59
CA ALA A 38 -0.63 0.11 -18.56
C ALA A 38 0.14 -0.65 -19.66
N ILE A 39 1.21 -0.06 -20.23
CA ILE A 39 2.08 -0.72 -21.22
C ILE A 39 2.76 -1.97 -20.63
N THR A 40 3.12 -1.95 -19.34
CA THR A 40 3.74 -3.10 -18.66
C THR A 40 2.73 -4.16 -18.20
N GLY A 41 1.47 -4.07 -18.61
CA GLY A 41 0.41 -5.02 -18.23
C GLY A 41 -0.09 -4.86 -16.79
N LYS A 42 0.21 -3.73 -16.13
CA LYS A 42 -0.28 -3.42 -14.79
C LYS A 42 -1.40 -2.40 -14.89
N THR A 43 -2.60 -2.74 -14.45
CA THR A 43 -3.72 -1.81 -14.37
C THR A 43 -3.52 -0.92 -13.14
N PRO A 44 -3.34 0.41 -13.28
CA PRO A 44 -3.21 1.28 -12.13
C PRO A 44 -4.54 1.29 -11.36
N ARG A 45 -4.57 0.70 -10.16
CA ARG A 45 -5.75 0.72 -9.28
C ARG A 45 -5.94 2.12 -8.70
N GLU A 46 -7.17 2.43 -8.33
CA GLU A 46 -7.48 3.67 -7.60
C GLU A 46 -6.63 3.74 -6.32
N ALA A 47 -6.19 4.92 -5.95
CA ALA A 47 -5.42 5.15 -4.74
C ALA A 47 -6.20 4.56 -3.55
N PRO A 48 -5.49 3.94 -2.58
CA PRO A 48 -6.14 3.44 -1.38
C PRO A 48 -6.99 4.54 -0.75
N PRO A 49 -8.19 4.22 -0.22
CA PRO A 49 -9.01 5.19 0.48
C PRO A 49 -8.17 5.94 1.52
N PRO A 50 -8.34 7.26 1.71
CA PRO A 50 -7.57 8.02 2.71
C PRO A 50 -7.61 7.39 4.10
N ASP A 51 -8.74 6.76 4.44
CA ASP A 51 -8.99 6.07 5.70
C ASP A 51 -8.08 4.85 5.92
N TYR A 52 -7.56 4.24 4.85
CA TYR A 52 -6.58 3.15 4.94
C TYR A 52 -5.31 3.61 5.66
N TYR A 53 -4.78 4.78 5.31
CA TYR A 53 -3.56 5.31 5.95
C TYR A 53 -3.81 5.69 7.41
N SER A 54 -5.01 6.18 7.73
CA SER A 54 -5.44 6.47 9.11
C SER A 54 -5.54 5.18 9.93
N MET A 55 -6.17 4.14 9.39
CA MET A 55 -6.28 2.81 10.01
C MET A 55 -4.91 2.19 10.28
N MET A 56 -4.01 2.19 9.30
CA MET A 56 -2.66 1.62 9.44
C MET A 56 -1.84 2.35 10.51
N ARG A 57 -2.02 3.67 10.64
CA ARG A 57 -1.37 4.47 11.68
C ARG A 57 -1.85 4.06 13.08
N GLU A 58 -3.15 3.83 13.24
CA GLU A 58 -3.71 3.34 14.51
C GLU A 58 -3.26 1.92 14.83
N LEU A 59 -3.23 1.01 13.84
CA LEU A 59 -2.69 -0.35 14.02
C LEU A 59 -1.24 -0.34 14.51
N HIS A 60 -0.37 0.48 13.90
CA HIS A 60 1.02 0.62 14.36
C HIS A 60 1.12 1.21 15.78
N LYS A 61 0.26 2.16 16.15
CA LYS A 61 0.23 2.68 17.54
C LYS A 61 -0.14 1.59 18.53
N ILE A 62 -1.15 0.77 18.22
CA ILE A 62 -1.57 -0.35 19.07
C ILE A 62 -0.42 -1.35 19.23
N GLY A 63 0.24 -1.75 18.14
CA GLY A 63 1.40 -2.65 18.20
C GLY A 63 2.54 -2.08 19.06
N ASN A 64 2.85 -0.79 18.91
CA ASN A 64 3.87 -0.13 19.71
C ASN A 64 3.52 -0.07 21.21
N ASN A 65 2.25 0.17 21.55
CA ASN A 65 1.80 0.16 22.94
C ASN A 65 1.90 -1.24 23.55
N LEU A 66 1.52 -2.28 22.80
CA LEU A 66 1.67 -3.67 23.22
C LEU A 66 3.14 -4.02 23.48
N ASN A 67 4.05 -3.58 22.61
CA ASN A 67 5.49 -3.82 22.77
C ASN A 67 6.06 -3.14 24.02
N GLN A 68 5.62 -1.93 24.34
CA GLN A 68 6.00 -1.25 25.58
C GLN A 68 5.47 -1.96 26.83
N ILE A 69 4.24 -2.49 26.78
CA ILE A 69 3.66 -3.27 27.88
C ILE A 69 4.45 -4.56 28.07
N ALA A 70 4.76 -5.26 26.99
CA ALA A 70 5.56 -6.49 27.01
C ALA A 70 6.97 -6.26 27.58
N GLN A 71 7.65 -5.18 27.18
CA GLN A 71 8.96 -4.81 27.75
C GLN A 71 8.89 -4.57 29.26
N LYS A 72 7.90 -3.80 29.73
CA LYS A 72 7.73 -3.56 31.18
C LYS A 72 7.41 -4.84 31.95
N ALA A 73 6.53 -5.67 31.40
CA ALA A 73 6.15 -6.94 31.99
C ALA A 73 7.32 -7.94 31.99
N HIS A 74 8.18 -7.92 30.97
CA HIS A 74 9.38 -8.75 30.89
C HIS A 74 10.36 -8.42 32.01
N THR A 75 10.61 -7.14 32.27
CA THR A 75 11.42 -6.67 33.40
C THR A 75 10.86 -7.14 34.76
N LEU A 76 9.55 -7.36 34.85
CA LEU A 76 8.86 -7.85 36.04
C LEU A 76 8.73 -9.39 36.08
N ASN A 77 9.22 -10.12 35.06
CA ASN A 77 9.10 -11.58 34.92
C ASN A 77 7.64 -12.11 34.93
N VAL A 78 6.66 -11.30 34.52
CA VAL A 78 5.21 -11.65 34.58
C VAL A 78 4.60 -12.08 33.25
N ILE A 79 5.42 -12.35 32.23
CA ILE A 79 4.98 -12.60 30.84
C ILE A 79 5.75 -13.77 30.24
N ASP A 80 5.01 -14.64 29.56
CA ASP A 80 5.57 -15.62 28.62
C ASP A 80 6.02 -14.90 27.34
N VAL A 81 7.33 -14.63 27.26
CA VAL A 81 7.97 -13.92 26.15
C VAL A 81 7.82 -14.69 24.85
N GLN A 82 7.91 -16.02 24.89
CA GLN A 82 7.83 -16.84 23.68
C GLN A 82 6.43 -16.77 23.07
N ARG A 83 5.39 -16.81 23.91
CA ARG A 83 4.02 -16.65 23.46
C ARG A 83 3.76 -15.26 22.88
N TYR A 84 4.24 -14.21 23.56
CA TYR A 84 4.14 -12.84 23.04
C TYR A 84 4.80 -12.67 21.68
N ASP A 85 6.04 -13.15 21.52
CA ASP A 85 6.77 -13.08 20.25
C ASP A 85 6.07 -13.86 19.13
N SER A 86 5.36 -14.95 19.47
CA SER A 86 4.59 -15.73 18.50
C SER A 86 3.33 -14.98 18.02
N ASP A 87 2.64 -14.31 18.93
CA ASP A 87 1.43 -13.54 18.61
C ASP A 87 1.77 -12.24 17.88
N MET A 88 2.89 -11.58 18.22
CA MET A 88 3.39 -10.41 17.48
C MET A 88 3.78 -10.75 16.04
N ARG A 89 4.39 -11.92 15.81
CA ARG A 89 4.69 -12.38 14.45
C ARG A 89 3.43 -12.58 13.61
N ARG A 90 2.37 -13.14 14.20
CA ARG A 90 1.05 -13.29 13.53
C ARG A 90 0.40 -11.93 13.26
N PHE A 91 0.53 -10.98 14.18
CA PHE A 91 0.05 -9.62 13.98
C PHE A 91 0.75 -8.94 12.79
N ASP A 92 2.08 -9.00 12.74
CA ASP A 92 2.86 -8.44 11.63
C ASP A 92 2.50 -9.09 10.29
N GLU A 93 2.28 -10.41 10.27
CA GLU A 93 1.82 -11.13 9.09
C GLU A 93 0.43 -10.66 8.62
N ALA A 94 -0.52 -10.48 9.55
CA ALA A 94 -1.84 -9.97 9.23
C ALA A 94 -1.79 -8.53 8.67
N VAL A 95 -0.98 -7.66 9.27
CA VAL A 95 -0.75 -6.28 8.78
C VAL A 95 -0.15 -6.30 7.38
N ARG A 96 0.78 -7.21 7.12
CA ARG A 96 1.37 -7.40 5.80
C ARG A 96 0.34 -7.89 4.78
N LEU A 97 -0.50 -8.85 5.11
CA LEU A 97 -1.56 -9.34 4.23
C LEU A 97 -2.58 -8.24 3.88
N ILE A 98 -2.97 -7.41 4.85
CA ILE A 98 -3.82 -6.23 4.62
C ILE A 98 -3.12 -5.25 3.67
N THR A 99 -1.83 -5.03 3.88
CA THR A 99 -1.03 -4.14 3.03
C THR A 99 -0.92 -4.67 1.61
N GLU A 100 -0.68 -5.96 1.43
CA GLU A 100 -0.61 -6.61 0.13
C GLU A 100 -1.96 -6.53 -0.60
N ALA A 101 -3.07 -6.80 0.09
CA ALA A 101 -4.41 -6.75 -0.48
C ALA A 101 -4.85 -5.34 -0.93
N VAL A 102 -4.35 -4.29 -0.26
CA VAL A 102 -4.74 -2.90 -0.54
C VAL A 102 -3.75 -2.18 -1.47
N ILE A 103 -2.45 -2.50 -1.40
CA ILE A 103 -1.40 -1.77 -2.13
C ILE A 103 -0.94 -2.50 -3.41
N LEU A 104 -0.94 -3.83 -3.46
CA LEU A 104 -0.45 -4.52 -4.66
C LEU A 104 -1.48 -4.47 -5.81
N PRO A 105 -1.02 -4.26 -7.06
CA PRO A 105 -1.89 -4.35 -8.22
C PRO A 105 -2.40 -5.78 -8.37
N GLU A 106 -3.69 -5.95 -8.68
CA GLU A 106 -4.21 -7.24 -9.15
C GLU A 106 -3.37 -7.69 -10.35
N GLN A 107 -2.86 -8.92 -10.31
CA GLN A 107 -2.31 -9.51 -11.53
C GLN A 107 -3.48 -9.73 -12.49
N PRO A 108 -3.36 -9.32 -13.76
CA PRO A 108 -4.32 -9.75 -14.75
C PRO A 108 -4.22 -11.27 -14.85
N GLY A 109 -5.38 -11.93 -14.73
CA GLY A 109 -5.54 -13.33 -15.13
C GLY A 109 -5.51 -13.50 -16.64
#